data_AF-A0A941IBE4-F1
#
_entry.id   AF-A0A941IBE4-F1
#
_cell.length_a   1.000
_cell.length_b   1.000
_cell.length_c   1.000
_cell.angle_alpha   90.00
_cell.angle_beta   90.00
_cell.angle_gamma   90.00
#
_symmetry.space_group_name_H-M   'P 1'
#
loop_
_entity.id
_entity.type
_entity.pdbx_description
1 polymer ?
#
loop_
_entity_poly.entity_id
_entity_poly.type
_entity_poly.pdbx_seq_one_letter_code
_entity_poly.pdbx_strand_id
1 'polypeptide(L)' 'MENNNVFISDNFLSFGYTTMKNKHNEKIGYLDLKTAFSSGAAVYDDKQVKQASGKLASFSNQWTVYDHNAKCLV' A
#
# COMPACT_ATOMS: atom_id res chain seq x y z
N MET A 1 -13.83 20.32 -4.83
CA MET A 1 -12.62 19.49 -4.67
C MET A 1 -13.09 18.06 -4.60
N GLU A 2 -12.62 17.18 -5.49
CA GLU A 2 -12.94 15.75 -5.39
C GLU A 2 -12.28 15.16 -4.13
N ASN A 3 -13.09 14.49 -3.31
CA ASN A 3 -12.58 13.70 -2.18
C ASN A 3 -11.92 12.44 -2.72
N ASN A 4 -10.58 12.43 -2.78
CA ASN A 4 -9.74 11.28 -3.14
C ASN A 4 -9.61 10.29 -1.97
N ASN A 5 -10.72 9.98 -1.31
CA ASN A 5 -10.73 9.08 -0.16
C ASN A 5 -10.59 7.64 -0.66
N VAL A 6 -9.61 6.93 -0.10
CA VAL A 6 -9.41 5.50 -0.29
C VAL A 6 -9.95 4.77 0.93
N PHE A 7 -10.79 3.78 0.68
CA PHE A 7 -11.41 2.94 1.69
C PHE A 7 -10.80 1.55 1.64
N ILE A 8 -10.49 1.04 2.83
CA ILE A 8 -9.86 -0.27 3.04
C ILE A 8 -10.78 -1.01 4.01
N SER A 9 -11.43 -2.06 3.54
CA SER A 9 -12.35 -2.88 4.34
C SER A 9 -11.84 -4.31 4.38
N ASP A 10 -10.97 -4.62 5.33
CA ASP A 10 -10.45 -5.98 5.53
C ASP A 10 -9.95 -6.15 6.96
N ASN A 11 -9.88 -7.39 7.41
CA ASN A 11 -9.12 -7.74 8.60
C ASN A 11 -7.64 -7.55 8.24
N PHE A 12 -7.10 -6.36 8.56
CA PHE A 12 -5.75 -5.81 8.30
C PHE A 12 -4.55 -6.77 8.46
N LEU A 13 -4.76 -8.00 8.92
CA LEU A 13 -3.75 -8.99 9.29
C LEU A 13 -3.96 -10.37 8.64
N SER A 14 -4.99 -10.58 7.80
CA SER A 14 -5.42 -11.95 7.48
C SER A 14 -4.68 -12.63 6.32
N PHE A 15 -4.52 -12.06 5.10
CA PHE A 15 -3.95 -12.87 3.99
C PHE A 15 -3.05 -12.17 2.96
N GLY A 16 -2.70 -10.90 3.20
CA GLY A 16 -1.60 -10.23 2.50
C GLY A 16 -2.00 -9.17 1.51
N TYR A 17 -2.95 -9.44 0.62
CA TYR A 17 -3.51 -8.44 -0.27
C TYR A 17 -4.87 -8.00 0.23
N THR A 18 -5.00 -6.71 0.52
CA THR A 18 -6.27 -6.08 0.86
C THR A 18 -6.73 -5.21 -0.30
N THR A 19 -8.02 -5.31 -0.65
CA THR A 19 -8.61 -4.52 -1.73
C THR A 19 -8.80 -3.06 -1.31
N MET A 20 -8.34 -2.13 -2.14
CA MET A 20 -8.62 -0.70 -2.00
C MET A 20 -9.83 -0.32 -2.84
N LYS A 21 -10.71 0.52 -2.27
CA LYS A 21 -11.92 0.98 -2.93
C LYS A 21 -12.07 2.50 -2.86
N ASN A 22 -12.78 3.06 -3.83
CA ASN A 22 -13.22 4.46 -3.77
C ASN A 22 -14.53 4.61 -2.99
N LYS A 23 -15.04 5.84 -2.91
CA LYS A 23 -16.31 6.19 -2.25
C LYS A 23 -17.55 5.50 -2.85
N HIS A 24 -17.46 5.04 -4.09
CA HIS A 24 -18.52 4.32 -4.80
C HIS A 24 -18.42 2.80 -4.61
N ASN A 25 -17.53 2.34 -3.71
CA ASN A 25 -17.25 0.91 -3.47
C ASN A 25 -16.65 0.21 -4.71
N GLU A 26 -16.12 0.97 -5.66
CA GLU A 26 -15.41 0.44 -6.83
C GLU A 26 -13.98 0.12 -6.45
N LYS A 27 -13.49 -1.04 -6.91
CA LYS A 27 -12.10 -1.45 -6.71
C LYS A 27 -11.17 -0.54 -7.51
N ILE A 28 -10.16 0.01 -6.83
CA ILE A 28 -9.15 0.89 -7.44
C ILE A 28 -7.72 0.35 -7.31
N GLY A 29 -7.52 -0.77 -6.61
CA GLY A 29 -6.22 -1.40 -6.50
C GLY A 29 -6.10 -2.33 -5.30
N TYR A 30 -4.87 -2.59 -4.89
CA TYR A 30 -4.53 -3.48 -3.79
C TYR A 30 -3.46 -2.85 -2.89
N LEU A 31 -3.60 -3.10 -1.59
CA LEU A 31 -2.58 -2.86 -0.60
C LEU A 31 -2.00 -4.20 -0.17
N ASP A 32 -0.71 -4.39 -0.36
CA ASP A 32 0.02 -5.55 0.16
C ASP A 32 0.63 -5.24 1.51
N LEU A 33 0.10 -5.91 2.53
CA LEU A 33 0.57 -5.91 3.92
C LEU A 33 1.25 -7.24 4.28
N LYS A 34 1.43 -8.19 3.35
CA LYS A 34 2.01 -9.51 3.67
C LYS A 34 3.51 -9.49 3.81
N THR A 35 4.19 -8.77 2.92
CA THR A 35 5.63 -8.51 3.07
C THR A 35 5.92 -7.58 4.27
N ALA A 36 4.88 -7.13 4.99
CA ALA A 36 4.91 -6.10 6.01
C ALA A 36 5.01 -6.57 7.47
N PHE A 37 4.77 -7.84 7.80
CA PHE A 37 5.13 -8.31 9.16
C PHE A 37 6.65 -8.16 9.42
N SER A 38 7.42 -7.95 8.33
CA SER A 38 8.72 -7.31 8.21
C SER A 38 8.94 -5.96 8.90
N SER A 39 8.12 -4.99 8.45
CA SER A 39 8.33 -3.53 8.45
C SER A 39 7.83 -2.81 7.17
N GLY A 40 7.20 -3.48 6.19
CA GLY A 40 6.91 -2.93 4.85
C GLY A 40 5.46 -2.48 4.54
N ALA A 41 5.18 -1.97 3.35
CA ALA A 41 3.86 -1.88 2.71
C ALA A 41 4.05 -1.64 1.20
N ALA A 42 3.17 -2.15 0.34
CA ALA A 42 3.22 -1.86 -1.10
C ALA A 42 1.82 -1.61 -1.67
N VAL A 43 1.74 -0.64 -2.59
CA VAL A 43 0.49 -0.26 -3.26
C VAL A 43 0.56 -0.70 -4.71
N TYR A 44 -0.49 -1.35 -5.17
CA TYR A 44 -0.65 -1.83 -6.53
C TYR A 44 -1.93 -1.26 -7.15
N ASP A 45 -1.91 -1.04 -8.46
CA ASP A 45 -3.11 -0.72 -9.22
C ASP A 45 -4.02 -1.95 -9.42
N ASP A 46 -5.14 -1.75 -10.12
CA ASP A 46 -6.10 -2.80 -10.43
C ASP A 46 -5.54 -3.92 -11.32
N LYS A 47 -4.46 -3.64 -12.06
CA LYS A 47 -3.68 -4.56 -12.91
C LYS A 47 -2.53 -5.24 -12.17
N GLN A 48 -2.43 -5.07 -10.85
CA GLN A 48 -1.35 -5.61 -10.01
C GLN A 48 0.05 -5.05 -10.37
N VAL A 49 0.13 -3.88 -10.96
CA VAL A 49 1.40 -3.16 -11.15
C VAL A 49 1.69 -2.34 -9.90
N LYS A 50 2.88 -2.53 -9.33
CA LYS A 50 3.32 -1.82 -8.13
C LYS A 50 3.51 -0.33 -8.44
N GLN A 51 2.80 0.53 -7.72
CA GLN A 51 2.84 1.98 -7.89
C GLN A 51 3.77 2.65 -6.88
N ALA A 52 3.84 2.11 -5.66
CA ALA A 52 4.74 2.60 -4.62
C ALA A 52 4.98 1.52 -3.58
N SER A 53 6.02 1.68 -2.77
CA SER A 53 6.24 0.85 -1.58
C SER A 53 6.92 1.64 -0.49
N GLY A 54 6.74 1.22 0.76
CA GLY A 54 7.42 1.76 1.92
C GLY A 54 7.95 0.65 2.81
N LYS A 55 8.96 0.94 3.62
CA LYS A 55 9.38 0.07 4.73
C LYS A 55 9.98 0.86 5.88
N LEU A 56 9.89 0.36 7.11
CA LEU A 56 10.62 0.91 8.25
C LEU A 56 12.11 0.70 8.01
N ALA A 57 12.87 1.78 8.14
CA ALA A 57 14.31 1.69 8.15
C ALA A 57 14.78 0.95 9.41
N SER A 58 15.82 0.12 9.25
CA SER A 58 16.34 -0.73 10.32
C SER A 58 16.62 0.07 11.60
N PHE A 59 16.13 -0.43 12.73
CA PHE A 59 16.29 0.19 14.06
C PHE A 59 15.72 1.61 14.19
N SER A 60 14.76 2.00 13.33
CA SER A 60 14.08 3.29 13.41
C SER A 60 12.57 3.15 13.21
N ASN A 61 11.83 4.16 13.66
CA ASN A 61 10.40 4.31 13.36
C ASN A 61 10.16 5.12 12.08
N GLN A 62 11.20 5.35 11.27
CA GLN A 62 11.11 6.13 10.05
C GLN A 62 10.76 5.22 8.87
N TRP A 63 9.88 5.70 8.00
CA TRP A 63 9.54 5.03 6.75
C TRP A 63 10.44 5.51 5.63
N THR A 64 11.08 4.56 4.94
CA THR A 64 11.70 4.79 3.65
C THR A 64 10.68 4.51 2.56
N VAL A 65 10.46 5.45 1.65
CA VAL A 65 9.46 5.34 0.57
C VAL A 65 10.16 5.19 -0.76
N TYR A 66 9.62 4.29 -1.59
CA TYR A 66 10.11 4.00 -2.93
C TYR A 66 9.00 4.22 -3.96
N ASP A 67 9.38 4.76 -5.12
CA ASP A 67 8.48 4.88 -6.27
C ASP A 67 8.26 3.52 -6.97
N HIS A 68 7.48 3.55 -8.07
CA HIS A 68 7.20 2.39 -8.89
C HIS A 68 8.46 1.75 -9.53
N ASN A 69 9.55 2.50 -9.68
CA ASN A 69 10.84 2.04 -10.20
C ASN A 69 11.81 1.59 -9.09
N ALA A 70 11.33 1.49 -7.85
CA ALA A 70 12.15 1.20 -6.67
C ALA A 70 13.22 2.27 -6.36
N LYS A 71 13.06 3.49 -6.87
CA LYS A 71 13.90 4.62 -6.48
C LYS A 71 13.45 5.12 -5.11
N CYS A 72 14.41 5.23 -4.19
CA CYS A 72 14.19 5.83 -2.87
C CYS A 72 13.83 7.30 -3.02
N LEU A 73 12.73 7.72 -2.37
CA LEU A 73 12.22 9.08 -2.39
C LEU A 73 12.58 9.83 -1.10
N VAL A 74 12.40 9.15 0.05
CA VAL A 74 12.70 9.62 1.41
C VAL A 74 13.10 8.44 2.28
#